data_AF-A0A3C2DFC5-F1
#
_entry.id   AF-A0A3C2DFC5-F1
#
_cell.length_a   1.000
_cell.length_b   1.000
_cell.length_c   1.000
_cell.angle_alpha   90.00
_cell.angle_beta   90.00
_cell.angle_gamma   90.00
#
_symmetry.space_group_name_H-M   'P 1'
#
loop_
_entity.id
_entity.type
_entity.pdbx_description
1 polymer ?
#
loop_
_entity_poly.entity_id
_entity_poly.type
_entity_poly.pdbx_seq_one_letter_code
_entity_poly.pdbx_strand_id
1 'polypeptide(L)'
;QARLLPWHGGLNAGVGWRARLEADFSPPIEMNIGEVLQILEEEFPDVTVSKLRYLESRGLVRPERSPAGYRRYTDADVSRLTWVLRQQR
;
A
#
# COMPACT_ATOMS: atom_id res chain seq x y z
N GLN A 1 -21.75 -20.02 22.65
CA GLN A 1 -22.21 -18.77 23.28
C GLN A 1 -21.05 -17.79 23.28
N ALA A 2 -20.91 -16.98 22.23
CA ALA A 2 -19.91 -15.91 22.16
C ALA A 2 -20.50 -14.69 22.89
N ARG A 3 -20.01 -14.43 24.10
CA ARG A 3 -20.49 -13.33 24.93
C ARG A 3 -19.70 -12.08 24.53
N LEU A 4 -20.28 -11.29 23.65
CA LEU A 4 -19.92 -9.89 23.46
C LEU A 4 -20.17 -9.17 24.80
N LEU A 5 -19.13 -8.54 25.35
CA LEU A 5 -19.25 -7.56 26.43
C LEU A 5 -18.47 -6.29 26.06
N PRO A 6 -18.90 -5.14 26.61
CA PRO A 6 -18.89 -3.87 25.91
C PRO A 6 -17.60 -3.06 26.13
N TRP A 7 -17.28 -2.22 25.15
CA TRP A 7 -16.25 -1.20 25.28
C TRP A 7 -16.67 -0.12 26.29
N HIS A 8 -15.90 0.05 27.37
CA HIS A 8 -15.94 1.24 28.21
C HIS A 8 -14.54 1.86 28.30
N GLY A 9 -14.41 3.04 27.68
CA GLY A 9 -13.66 4.18 28.20
C GLY A 9 -12.12 4.15 28.25
N GLY A 10 -11.53 5.17 27.62
CA GLY A 10 -10.60 6.06 28.33
C GLY A 10 -9.11 5.71 28.31
N LEU A 11 -8.40 6.31 27.35
CA LEU A 11 -6.99 6.74 27.35
C LEU A 11 -6.17 6.55 28.65
N ASN A 12 -5.21 5.61 28.67
CA ASN A 12 -3.76 5.90 28.68
C ASN A 12 -2.92 4.61 28.53
N ALA A 13 -1.90 4.67 27.67
CA ALA A 13 -1.12 3.52 27.22
C ALA A 13 -0.11 3.03 28.28
N GLY A 14 0.06 1.71 28.37
CA GLY A 14 1.15 1.10 29.10
C GLY A 14 1.06 -0.41 29.13
N VAL A 15 1.94 -1.06 28.35
CA VAL A 15 2.36 -2.46 28.50
C VAL A 15 1.41 -3.54 27.97
N GLY A 16 1.80 -4.16 26.85
CA GLY A 16 1.78 -5.63 26.78
C GLY A 16 0.81 -6.36 25.84
N TRP A 17 0.09 -5.71 24.91
CA TRP A 17 -0.81 -6.44 23.98
C TRP A 17 -0.34 -6.52 22.52
N ARG A 18 0.87 -6.03 22.18
CA ARG A 18 1.25 -5.79 20.77
C ARG A 18 2.19 -6.82 20.12
N ALA A 19 3.01 -7.56 20.87
CA ALA A 19 4.17 -8.24 20.27
C ALA A 19 3.92 -9.64 19.64
N ARG A 20 2.75 -10.27 19.76
CA ARG A 20 2.50 -11.63 19.22
C ARG A 20 1.43 -11.70 18.12
N LEU A 21 0.61 -10.66 17.93
CA LEU A 21 -0.42 -10.62 16.89
C LEU A 21 -0.04 -9.71 15.70
N GLU A 22 0.98 -8.85 15.83
CA GLU A 22 1.40 -7.92 14.77
C GLU A 22 2.35 -8.55 13.73
N ALA A 23 2.92 -9.74 13.97
CA ALA A 23 3.79 -10.43 13.00
C ALA A 23 3.01 -11.10 11.84
N ASP A 24 1.76 -11.50 12.10
CA ASP A 24 0.90 -12.18 11.11
C ASP A 24 -0.02 -11.20 10.36
N PHE A 25 -0.17 -9.97 10.86
CA PHE A 25 -0.96 -8.90 10.24
C PHE A 25 -0.16 -7.60 10.28
N SER A 26 0.91 -7.53 9.49
CA SER A 26 1.42 -6.23 9.06
C SER A 26 0.36 -5.61 8.16
N PRO A 27 -0.26 -4.48 8.52
CA PRO A 27 -1.17 -3.81 7.60
C PRO A 27 -0.38 -3.55 6.30
N PRO A 28 -0.99 -3.78 5.12
CA PRO A 28 -0.29 -3.59 3.86
C PRO A 28 0.33 -2.19 3.85
N ILE A 29 1.62 -2.10 3.53
CA ILE A 29 2.31 -0.82 3.47
C ILE A 29 1.70 -0.07 2.29
N GLU A 30 0.87 0.94 2.61
CA GLU A 30 0.21 1.76 1.61
C GLU A 30 1.16 2.87 1.17
N MET A 31 1.50 2.87 -0.12
CA MET A 31 2.44 3.80 -0.72
C MET A 31 1.71 4.85 -1.55
N ASN A 32 2.20 6.08 -1.52
CA ASN A 32 1.81 7.11 -2.47
C ASN A 32 2.59 6.97 -3.79
N ILE A 33 2.20 7.72 -4.83
CA ILE A 33 2.82 7.59 -6.16
C ILE A 33 4.32 7.97 -6.19
N GLY A 34 4.77 8.82 -5.27
CA GLY A 34 6.18 9.21 -5.13
C GLY A 34 7.02 8.10 -4.49
N GLU A 35 6.50 7.42 -3.46
CA GLU A 35 7.17 6.26 -2.86
C GLU A 35 7.30 5.11 -3.87
N VAL A 36 6.22 4.84 -4.64
CA VAL A 36 6.27 3.85 -5.72
C VAL A 36 7.27 4.25 -6.81
N LEU A 37 7.35 5.54 -7.15
CA LEU A 37 8.32 6.03 -8.13
C LEU A 37 9.75 5.72 -7.67
N GLN A 38 10.10 6.04 -6.42
CA GLN A 38 11.43 5.80 -5.87
C GLN A 38 11.82 4.33 -5.92
N ILE A 39 10.89 3.42 -5.59
CA ILE A 39 11.14 1.97 -5.67
C ILE A 39 11.39 1.52 -7.11
N LEU A 40 10.60 2.02 -8.06
CA LEU A 40 10.71 1.61 -9.46
C LEU A 40 11.90 2.23 -10.18
N GLU A 41 12.34 3.43 -9.78
CA GLU A 41 13.52 4.11 -10.35
C GLU A 41 14.82 3.31 -10.17
N GLU A 42 14.92 2.45 -9.14
CA GLU A 42 16.08 1.57 -8.94
C GLU A 42 16.32 0.61 -10.11
N GLU A 43 15.25 0.08 -10.72
CA GLU A 43 15.33 -0.83 -11.86
C GLU A 43 15.03 -0.12 -13.20
N PHE A 44 14.18 0.90 -13.19
CA PHE A 44 13.72 1.62 -14.38
C PHE A 44 14.01 3.12 -14.26
N PRO A 45 15.25 3.59 -14.49
CA PRO A 45 15.64 4.99 -14.26
C PRO A 45 14.83 6.03 -15.06
N ASP A 46 14.25 5.62 -16.19
CA ASP A 46 13.44 6.49 -17.06
C ASP A 46 11.94 6.49 -16.70
N VAL A 47 11.53 5.77 -15.65
CA VAL A 47 10.13 5.75 -15.21
C VAL A 47 9.77 7.11 -14.61
N THR A 48 8.54 7.56 -14.85
CA THR A 48 8.07 8.86 -14.38
C THR A 48 6.68 8.73 -13.77
N VAL A 49 6.28 9.70 -12.94
CA VAL A 49 4.89 9.81 -12.44
C VAL A 49 3.88 9.78 -13.59
N SER A 50 4.19 10.44 -14.71
CA SER A 50 3.34 10.46 -15.92
C SER A 50 3.17 9.06 -16.51
N LYS A 51 4.25 8.27 -16.58
CA LYS A 51 4.18 6.87 -17.00
C LYS A 51 3.32 6.03 -16.05
N LEU A 52 3.48 6.18 -14.74
CA LEU A 52 2.67 5.43 -13.76
C LEU A 52 1.17 5.76 -13.86
N ARG A 53 0.82 7.05 -13.99
CA ARG A 53 -0.57 7.50 -14.22
C ARG A 53 -1.14 6.99 -15.53
N TYR A 54 -0.30 6.90 -16.57
CA TYR A 54 -0.70 6.30 -17.83
C TYR A 54 -0.98 4.80 -17.69
N LEU A 55 -0.15 4.04 -16.98
CA LEU A 55 -0.39 2.61 -16.76
C LEU A 55 -1.68 2.35 -15.94
N GLU A 56 -1.95 3.18 -14.93
CA GLU A 56 -3.22 3.18 -14.20
C GLU A 56 -4.41 3.49 -15.11
N SER A 57 -4.33 4.53 -15.96
CA SER A 57 -5.44 4.91 -16.86
C SER A 57 -5.73 3.85 -17.93
N ARG A 58 -4.73 3.04 -18.28
CA ARG A 58 -4.87 1.83 -19.12
C ARG A 58 -5.38 0.60 -18.35
N GLY A 59 -5.61 0.73 -17.04
CA GLY A 59 -6.14 -0.33 -16.18
C GLY A 59 -5.14 -1.45 -15.87
N LEU A 60 -3.84 -1.22 -16.09
CA LEU A 60 -2.78 -2.22 -15.86
C LEU A 60 -2.45 -2.38 -14.37
N VAL A 61 -2.77 -1.37 -13.58
CA VAL A 61 -2.74 -1.33 -12.11
C VAL A 61 -3.98 -0.55 -11.64
N ARG A 62 -4.51 -0.85 -10.45
CA ARG A 62 -5.72 -0.21 -9.91
C ARG A 62 -5.55 0.07 -8.41
N PRO A 63 -4.68 1.04 -8.04
CA PRO A 63 -4.48 1.40 -6.65
C PRO A 63 -5.79 1.91 -6.06
N GLU A 64 -5.99 1.67 -4.77
CA GLU A 64 -7.15 2.19 -4.05
C GLU A 64 -7.09 3.71 -3.93
N ARG A 65 -8.27 4.32 -3.72
CA ARG A 65 -8.37 5.73 -3.36
C ARG A 65 -8.69 5.84 -1.88
N SER A 66 -7.95 6.69 -1.19
CA SER A 66 -8.32 7.07 0.17
C SER A 66 -9.63 7.88 0.18
N PRO A 67 -10.29 8.05 1.34
CA PRO A 67 -11.43 8.96 1.47
C PRO A 67 -11.13 10.40 1.03
N ALA A 68 -9.86 10.83 1.11
CA ALA A 68 -9.40 12.14 0.67
C ALA A 68 -8.99 12.18 -0.83
N GLY A 69 -9.11 11.06 -1.56
CA GLY A 69 -8.93 10.99 -3.02
C GLY A 69 -7.49 10.75 -3.51
N TYR A 70 -6.51 10.63 -2.61
CA TYR A 70 -5.15 10.23 -3.00
C TYR A 70 -5.06 8.73 -3.28
N ARG A 71 -4.07 8.34 -4.11
CA ARG A 71 -3.83 6.93 -4.47
C ARG A 71 -3.07 6.23 -3.35
N ARG A 72 -3.45 4.99 -3.08
CA ARG A 72 -2.80 4.07 -2.15
C ARG A 72 -2.42 2.82 -2.93
N TYR A 73 -1.14 2.68 -3.17
CA TYR A 73 -0.56 1.53 -3.84
C TYR A 73 -0.17 0.50 -2.79
N THR A 74 -0.40 -0.76 -3.10
CA THR A 74 0.06 -1.91 -2.30
C THR A 74 1.31 -2.51 -2.90
N ASP A 75 1.98 -3.39 -2.17
CA ASP A 75 3.11 -4.18 -2.71
C ASP A 75 2.71 -4.99 -3.96
N ALA A 76 1.45 -5.44 -4.03
CA ALA A 76 0.91 -6.13 -5.20
C ALA A 76 0.84 -5.21 -6.42
N ASP A 77 0.48 -3.93 -6.23
CA ASP A 77 0.48 -2.93 -7.30
C ASP A 77 1.89 -2.65 -7.82
N VAL A 78 2.87 -2.54 -6.91
CA VAL A 78 4.29 -2.37 -7.27
C VAL A 78 4.79 -3.58 -8.06
N SER A 79 4.51 -4.79 -7.58
CA SER A 79 4.87 -6.04 -8.27
C SER A 79 4.27 -6.10 -9.68
N ARG A 80 3.02 -5.65 -9.84
CA ARG A 80 2.34 -5.57 -11.12
C ARG A 80 3.00 -4.54 -12.05
N LEU A 81 3.33 -3.35 -11.54
CA LEU A 81 4.02 -2.30 -12.28
C LEU A 81 5.39 -2.77 -12.77
N THR A 82 6.19 -3.38 -11.89
CA THR A 82 7.49 -3.96 -12.24
C THR A 82 7.36 -4.97 -13.37
N TRP A 83 6.40 -5.91 -13.26
CA TRP A 83 6.16 -6.89 -14.32
C TRP A 83 5.83 -6.22 -15.66
N VAL A 84 4.90 -5.26 -15.67
CA VAL A 84 4.49 -4.53 -16.87
C VAL A 84 5.67 -3.78 -17.51
N LEU A 85 6.48 -3.09 -16.70
CA LEU A 85 7.63 -2.32 -17.17
C LEU A 85 8.71 -3.22 -17.76
N ARG A 86 8.95 -4.41 -17.19
CA ARG A 86 9.86 -5.41 -17.79
C ARG A 86 9.42 -5.87 -19.17
N GLN A 87 8.11 -6.02 -19.41
CA GLN A 87 7.59 -6.45 -20.71
C GLN A 87 7.65 -5.35 -21.79
N GLN A 88 7.93 -4.10 -21.43
CA GLN A 88 7.98 -2.95 -22.34
C GLN A 88 9.42 -2.58 -22.77
N ARG A 89 10.42 -3.31 -22.28
CA ARG A 89 11.79 -3.22 -22.76
C ARG A 89 11.94 -4.01 -24.06
#